data_AF-A0A519K2L6-F1
#
_entry.id   AF-A0A519K2L6-F1
#
_cell.length_a   1.000
_cell.length_b   1.000
_cell.length_c   1.000
_cell.angle_alpha   90.00
_cell.angle_beta   90.00
_cell.angle_gamma   90.00
#
_symmetry.space_group_name_H-M   'P 1'
#
loop_
_entity.id
_entity.type
_entity.pdbx_description
1 polymer ?
#
loop_
_entity_poly.entity_id
_entity_poly.type
_entity_poly.pdbx_seq_one_letter_code
_entity_poly.pdbx_strand_id
1 'polypeptide(L)'
;MKKIILFVAMCFVAFPLRADEGMWFLMFIERLNHRDMEKMGLQLTADEIYSINHSSLKDAVVQFNGGCTAELVSKDGLVLTNHHCGYDAIAELSTPEDNHLKNGFWAGSRAEELKPKSLYVRFFVRMDDVSKRILSKVNDKMTELEREAAINKEISAIEKENNEGGKYTVSVRPFFQGNEYYYFVYQDYKDVRLVGTPPESIGKFGGDTDNWEWPRHTGDFSMFRVYADKNGNPAEYSKDNVPLQPKHYLPVSMKGVKENDFAMILGYPGRTNRWMPAAGIEQNVKYAYPAWVEGAKTGMDNMKKYMEKDPGVNLMYASKYASTANYWKNRQGMIDALTKFGTAKSKAAQEAKFNKWASKPENKAKYGNVIANINKFYGMTNEKARQDNYLQQLLRTSSYGTISRTFGKQLMAYAKADAAQRKLMQPDLSAAADEFFKEIYIPAEKDILTAQLKLYSTKSTGYAIAPMVDKISKDNNGDFTAYVDGIFKLSMFSSAERVKAFLAAPNEALLTADPLYQLSDELLKQINLKSDEIAKAQNDYQASFRLLVEGLRESKIGTIKYPDANSTLRLTYGKVRALPTDKRNDAKINNYTTMTGMVKKYKKGDEEFDLPQR
;
A
#
# COMPACT_ATOMS: atom_id res chain seq x y z
N MET A 1 -58.47 21.11 5.79
CA MET A 1 -57.65 20.40 4.77
C MET A 1 -56.37 21.13 4.35
N LYS A 2 -56.30 22.47 4.33
CA LYS A 2 -55.05 23.21 3.97
C LYS A 2 -53.88 23.12 4.97
N LYS A 3 -54.12 22.72 6.23
CA LYS A 3 -53.06 22.58 7.26
C LYS A 3 -52.40 21.19 7.32
N ILE A 4 -52.99 20.16 6.69
CA ILE A 4 -52.43 18.78 6.68
C ILE A 4 -51.49 18.59 5.49
N ILE A 5 -51.71 19.30 4.38
CA ILE A 5 -50.86 19.25 3.18
C ILE A 5 -49.48 19.90 3.44
N LEU A 6 -49.40 20.90 4.33
CA LEU A 6 -48.12 21.53 4.70
C LEU A 6 -47.22 20.62 5.56
N PHE A 7 -47.81 19.68 6.31
CA PHE A 7 -47.06 18.77 7.19
C PHE A 7 -46.51 17.55 6.42
N VAL A 8 -47.18 17.13 5.34
CA VAL A 8 -46.72 16.02 4.48
C VAL A 8 -45.68 16.48 3.45
N ALA A 9 -45.68 17.75 3.04
CA ALA A 9 -44.66 18.31 2.14
C ALA A 9 -43.30 18.56 2.82
N MET A 10 -43.23 18.57 4.16
CA MET A 10 -41.98 18.83 4.91
C MET A 10 -41.18 17.55 5.22
N CYS A 11 -41.74 16.35 4.97
CA CYS A 11 -41.10 15.07 5.31
C CYS A 11 -40.27 14.41 4.19
N PHE A 12 -40.07 15.07 3.04
CA PHE A 12 -39.31 14.50 1.90
C PHE A 12 -38.13 15.34 1.43
N VAL A 13 -37.52 16.14 2.30
CA VAL A 13 -36.15 16.63 2.06
C VAL A 13 -35.18 15.66 2.72
N ALA A 14 -35.01 14.49 2.09
CA ALA A 14 -33.80 13.70 2.33
C ALA A 14 -32.62 14.54 1.82
N PHE A 15 -32.02 15.34 2.70
CA PHE A 15 -30.72 15.93 2.39
C PHE A 15 -29.80 14.75 2.05
N PRO A 16 -29.19 14.70 0.86
CA PRO A 16 -28.15 13.73 0.61
C PRO A 16 -27.10 13.98 1.70
N LEU A 17 -26.86 12.97 2.54
CA LEU A 17 -25.68 12.92 3.38
C LEU A 17 -24.48 12.93 2.42
N ARG A 18 -24.00 14.13 2.12
CA ARG A 18 -22.70 14.32 1.48
C ARG A 18 -21.68 14.06 2.56
N ALA A 19 -20.96 12.97 2.44
CA ALA A 19 -19.69 12.85 3.13
C ALA A 19 -18.77 13.93 2.56
N ASP A 20 -18.21 14.77 3.42
CA ASP A 20 -17.14 15.69 3.05
C ASP A 20 -15.89 14.86 2.81
N GLU A 21 -15.67 14.47 1.56
CA GLU A 21 -14.49 13.72 1.13
C GLU A 21 -13.33 14.69 0.86
N GLY A 22 -12.11 14.29 1.21
CA GLY A 22 -10.90 14.92 0.66
C GLY A 22 -9.64 14.67 1.45
N MET A 23 -8.53 14.53 0.72
CA MET A 23 -7.17 14.49 1.30
C MET A 23 -6.46 15.79 0.93
N TRP A 24 -6.79 16.83 1.68
CA TRP A 24 -6.46 18.23 1.40
C TRP A 24 -5.00 18.53 1.69
N PHE A 25 -4.46 19.44 0.88
CA PHE A 25 -3.08 19.88 1.00
C PHE A 25 -3.00 21.08 1.94
N LEU A 26 -2.07 21.04 2.90
CA LEU A 26 -2.10 21.97 4.03
C LEU A 26 -1.93 23.43 3.61
N MET A 27 -1.13 23.71 2.58
CA MET A 27 -0.93 25.07 2.04
C MET A 27 -2.21 25.74 1.51
N PHE A 28 -3.28 24.97 1.27
CA PHE A 28 -4.52 25.50 0.72
C PHE A 28 -5.69 25.52 1.71
N ILE A 29 -5.47 25.13 2.97
CA ILE A 29 -6.53 24.99 3.98
C ILE A 29 -7.32 26.29 4.16
N GLU A 30 -6.63 27.41 4.39
CA GLU A 30 -7.25 28.71 4.66
C GLU A 30 -8.23 29.10 3.54
N ARG A 31 -7.78 28.96 2.29
CA ARG A 31 -8.55 29.36 1.11
C ARG A 31 -9.68 28.39 0.75
N LEU A 32 -9.46 27.08 0.92
CA LEU A 32 -10.32 26.06 0.32
C LEU A 32 -11.29 25.40 1.29
N ASN A 33 -10.95 25.27 2.58
CA ASN A 33 -11.65 24.37 3.49
C ASN A 33 -11.96 24.96 4.86
N HIS A 34 -11.20 25.96 5.32
CA HIS A 34 -11.28 26.46 6.70
C HIS A 34 -12.70 26.90 7.10
N ARG A 35 -13.36 27.71 6.27
CA ARG A 35 -14.77 28.12 6.50
C ARG A 35 -15.75 26.96 6.62
N ASP A 36 -15.52 25.87 5.90
CA ASP A 36 -16.41 24.70 5.97
C ASP A 36 -16.10 23.86 7.21
N MET A 37 -14.84 23.78 7.64
CA MET A 37 -14.46 23.19 8.92
C MET A 37 -15.02 23.97 10.12
N GLU A 38 -14.98 25.31 10.09
CA GLU A 38 -15.56 26.16 11.14
C GLU A 38 -17.07 25.92 11.29
N LYS A 39 -17.81 25.87 10.17
CA LYS A 39 -19.24 25.53 10.17
C LYS A 39 -19.52 24.15 10.77
N MET A 40 -18.55 23.24 10.74
CA MET A 40 -18.67 21.90 11.32
C MET A 40 -18.28 21.86 12.80
N GLY A 41 -17.66 22.91 13.34
CA GLY A 41 -17.28 23.01 14.75
C GLY A 41 -15.77 23.14 14.99
N LEU A 42 -14.95 23.32 13.96
CA LEU A 42 -13.53 23.64 14.15
C LEU A 42 -13.38 24.97 14.88
N GLN A 43 -12.55 24.98 15.93
CA GLN A 43 -12.22 26.17 16.70
C GLN A 43 -10.77 26.64 16.48
N LEU A 44 -9.97 25.88 15.73
CA LEU A 44 -8.60 26.27 15.39
C LEU A 44 -8.58 27.16 14.15
N THR A 45 -7.69 28.13 14.15
CA THR A 45 -7.30 28.90 12.98
C THR A 45 -6.54 28.04 11.98
N ALA A 46 -6.44 28.51 10.73
CA ALA A 46 -5.64 27.82 9.71
C ALA A 46 -4.15 27.76 10.11
N ASP A 47 -3.63 28.84 10.72
CA ASP A 47 -2.23 28.95 11.17
C ASP A 47 -1.90 27.99 12.32
N GLU A 48 -2.85 27.73 13.24
CA GLU A 48 -2.68 26.73 14.29
C GLU A 48 -2.61 25.30 13.73
N ILE A 49 -3.24 25.04 12.57
CA ILE A 49 -3.14 23.75 11.87
C ILE A 49 -1.81 23.68 11.10
N TYR A 50 -1.51 24.69 10.28
CA TYR A 50 -0.33 24.75 9.43
C TYR A 50 0.27 26.15 9.40
N SER A 51 1.50 26.27 9.89
CA SER A 51 2.32 27.48 9.73
C SER A 51 3.76 27.09 9.39
N ILE A 52 4.42 27.92 8.56
CA ILE A 52 5.87 27.84 8.32
C ILE A 52 6.65 28.81 9.23
N ASN A 53 5.97 29.79 9.83
CA ASN A 53 6.59 30.89 10.57
C ASN A 53 6.66 30.62 12.08
N HIS A 54 5.75 29.80 12.60
CA HIS A 54 5.72 29.39 14.00
C HIS A 54 5.25 27.94 14.10
N SER A 55 5.22 27.41 15.33
CA SER A 55 4.77 26.05 15.54
C SER A 55 3.26 25.87 15.30
N SER A 56 2.87 24.71 14.79
CA SER A 56 1.48 24.34 14.50
C SER A 56 1.26 22.83 14.69
N LEU A 57 0.02 22.33 14.51
CA LEU A 57 -0.28 20.89 14.59
C LEU A 57 0.61 20.02 13.70
N LYS A 58 1.09 20.54 12.56
CA LYS A 58 2.00 19.82 11.66
C LYS A 58 3.25 19.30 12.38
N ASP A 59 3.74 20.02 13.39
CA ASP A 59 4.98 19.67 14.08
C ASP A 59 4.79 18.50 15.05
N ALA A 60 3.54 18.20 15.42
CA ALA A 60 3.17 17.08 16.26
C ALA A 60 2.75 15.84 15.45
N VAL A 61 2.57 15.94 14.13
CA VAL A 61 2.14 14.83 13.26
C VAL A 61 3.29 14.43 12.35
N VAL A 62 3.77 13.20 12.53
CA VAL A 62 5.03 12.72 11.95
C VAL A 62 4.82 11.46 11.12
N GLN A 63 5.70 11.23 10.15
CA GLN A 63 5.71 9.98 9.39
C GLN A 63 6.52 8.94 10.16
N PHE A 64 5.91 7.79 10.43
CA PHE A 64 6.52 6.69 11.17
C PHE A 64 7.03 5.63 10.20
N ASN A 65 8.35 5.40 10.22
CA ASN A 65 9.03 4.40 9.40
C ASN A 65 8.70 4.42 7.89
N GLY A 66 8.36 5.60 7.35
CA GLY A 66 8.04 5.80 5.93
C GLY A 66 6.66 5.31 5.45
N GLY A 67 5.95 4.50 6.24
CA GLY A 67 4.68 3.86 5.83
C GLY A 67 3.46 4.22 6.67
N CYS A 68 3.67 4.73 7.89
CA CYS A 68 2.61 5.05 8.84
C CYS A 68 2.61 6.52 9.26
N THR A 69 1.56 6.90 9.98
CA THR A 69 1.47 8.19 10.69
C THR A 69 1.62 7.93 12.19
N ALA A 70 2.17 8.92 12.88
CA ALA A 70 2.34 8.94 14.31
C ALA A 70 2.13 10.37 14.83
N GLU A 71 1.84 10.50 16.12
CA GLU A 71 1.61 11.78 16.76
C GLU A 71 2.36 11.93 18.08
N LEU A 72 2.95 13.10 18.29
CA LEU A 72 3.60 13.47 19.54
C LEU A 72 2.55 13.89 20.56
N VAL A 73 2.57 13.26 21.74
CA VAL A 73 1.57 13.48 22.81
C VAL A 73 2.19 13.96 24.12
N SER A 74 3.49 14.29 24.12
CA SER A 74 4.15 14.86 25.29
C SER A 74 5.30 15.80 24.92
N LYS A 75 5.70 16.63 25.88
CA LYS A 75 6.92 17.45 25.81
C LYS A 75 8.21 16.65 25.72
N ASP A 76 8.21 15.36 26.10
CA ASP A 76 9.40 14.51 26.14
C ASP A 76 9.42 13.52 24.96
N GLY A 77 8.91 13.94 23.80
CA GLY A 77 9.04 13.19 22.55
C GLY A 77 8.29 11.86 22.49
N LEU A 78 7.34 11.62 23.41
CA LEU A 78 6.46 10.44 23.37
C LEU A 78 5.56 10.50 22.15
N VAL A 79 5.53 9.40 21.41
CA VAL A 79 4.84 9.22 20.14
C VAL A 79 3.84 8.07 20.27
N LEU A 80 2.62 8.29 19.80
CA LEU A 80 1.62 7.23 19.57
C LEU A 80 1.57 6.87 18.09
N THR A 81 1.39 5.59 17.82
CA THR A 81 1.04 5.05 16.49
C THR A 81 0.25 3.76 16.67
N ASN A 82 -0.15 3.11 15.58
CA ASN A 82 -0.86 1.84 15.66
C ASN A 82 0.06 0.68 16.09
N HIS A 83 -0.49 -0.37 16.69
CA HIS A 83 0.23 -1.60 17.02
C HIS A 83 0.79 -2.21 15.73
N HIS A 84 -0.02 -2.29 14.67
CA HIS A 84 0.44 -2.83 13.39
C HIS A 84 1.52 -1.97 12.71
N CYS A 85 1.61 -0.67 13.02
CA CYS A 85 2.67 0.22 12.53
C CYS A 85 4.00 -0.02 13.27
N GLY A 86 3.94 -0.31 14.57
CA GLY A 86 5.10 -0.70 15.38
C GLY A 86 5.51 -2.16 15.22
N TYR A 87 4.68 -2.99 14.58
CA TYR A 87 4.78 -4.44 14.61
C TYR A 87 6.16 -4.99 14.21
N ASP A 88 6.72 -4.52 13.09
CA ASP A 88 8.04 -4.98 12.63
C ASP A 88 9.14 -4.62 13.62
N ALA A 89 9.08 -3.43 14.22
CA ALA A 89 10.03 -2.98 15.23
C ALA A 89 9.88 -3.77 16.55
N ILE A 90 8.66 -4.10 16.95
CA ILE A 90 8.38 -4.93 18.14
C ILE A 90 8.83 -6.37 17.91
N ALA A 91 8.59 -6.92 16.72
CA ALA A 91 9.04 -8.23 16.31
C ALA A 91 10.58 -8.33 16.34
N GLU A 92 11.26 -7.32 15.81
CA GLU A 92 12.72 -7.23 15.82
C GLU A 92 13.31 -7.24 17.24
N LEU A 93 12.58 -6.66 18.20
CA LEU A 93 12.97 -6.59 19.61
C LEU A 93 12.57 -7.83 20.41
N SER A 94 11.71 -8.70 19.88
CA SER A 94 11.20 -9.87 20.60
C SER A 94 12.17 -11.05 20.51
N THR A 95 12.29 -11.82 21.60
CA THR A 95 12.96 -13.12 21.61
C THR A 95 11.98 -14.25 21.97
N PRO A 96 12.36 -15.54 21.87
CA PRO A 96 11.53 -16.62 22.38
C PRO A 96 11.22 -16.49 23.87
N GLU A 97 12.16 -15.97 24.65
CA GLU A 97 12.02 -15.74 26.09
C GLU A 97 11.20 -14.47 26.38
N ASP A 98 11.51 -13.37 25.70
CA ASP A 98 10.88 -12.06 25.86
C ASP A 98 10.08 -11.69 24.60
N ASN A 99 8.95 -12.38 24.42
CA ASN A 99 8.08 -12.15 23.26
C ASN A 99 7.15 -10.94 23.47
N HIS A 100 7.63 -9.76 23.06
CA HIS A 100 6.90 -8.49 23.20
C HIS A 100 5.64 -8.39 22.34
N LEU A 101 5.57 -9.11 21.22
CA LEU A 101 4.34 -9.19 20.43
C LEU A 101 3.24 -9.92 21.21
N LYS A 102 3.56 -11.12 21.70
CA LYS A 102 2.58 -11.97 22.39
C LYS A 102 2.15 -11.38 23.74
N ASN A 103 3.11 -10.90 24.51
CA ASN A 103 2.89 -10.54 25.91
C ASN A 103 2.72 -9.02 26.12
N GLY A 104 2.99 -8.21 25.09
CA GLY A 104 3.13 -6.77 25.23
C GLY A 104 4.49 -6.40 25.85
N PHE A 105 4.72 -5.10 25.97
CA PHE A 105 5.91 -4.55 26.60
C PHE A 105 5.57 -3.18 27.20
N TRP A 106 6.16 -2.83 28.34
CA TRP A 106 6.01 -1.53 28.99
C TRP A 106 7.30 -1.19 29.73
N ALA A 107 8.05 -0.21 29.26
CA ALA A 107 9.29 0.24 29.91
C ALA A 107 8.97 0.87 31.28
N GLY A 108 9.57 0.35 32.35
CA GLY A 108 9.40 0.92 33.70
C GLY A 108 10.11 2.26 33.88
N SER A 109 11.11 2.53 33.05
CA SER A 109 11.90 3.76 33.04
C SER A 109 12.42 4.08 31.63
N ARG A 110 12.91 5.32 31.41
CA ARG A 110 13.52 5.72 30.12
C ARG A 110 14.73 4.88 29.74
N ALA A 111 15.44 4.32 30.72
CA ALA A 111 16.61 3.46 30.49
C ALA A 111 16.22 2.08 29.93
N GLU A 112 14.98 1.65 30.17
CA GLU A 112 14.44 0.38 29.70
C GLU A 112 13.78 0.49 28.32
N GLU A 113 13.64 1.70 27.75
CA GLU A 113 13.10 1.89 26.40
C GLU A 113 14.02 1.24 25.35
N LEU A 114 13.46 0.37 24.52
CA LEU A 114 14.22 -0.51 23.63
C LEU A 114 14.42 0.10 22.24
N LYS A 115 15.63 0.06 21.69
CA LYS A 115 15.94 0.63 20.36
C LYS A 115 15.93 -0.46 19.26
N PRO A 116 14.98 -0.45 18.30
CA PRO A 116 15.05 -1.25 17.09
C PRO A 116 16.16 -0.75 16.15
N LYS A 117 16.76 -1.62 15.33
CA LYS A 117 17.91 -1.27 14.46
C LYS A 117 17.57 -0.21 13.42
N SER A 118 16.42 -0.32 12.76
CA SER A 118 16.15 0.43 11.52
C SER A 118 14.98 1.42 11.59
N LEU A 119 14.42 1.66 12.77
CA LEU A 119 13.29 2.57 12.95
C LEU A 119 13.72 4.05 12.92
N TYR A 120 12.97 4.89 12.19
CA TYR A 120 13.07 6.34 12.22
C TYR A 120 11.69 7.01 12.25
N VAL A 121 11.67 8.26 12.72
CA VAL A 121 10.51 9.16 12.69
C VAL A 121 10.87 10.41 11.89
N ARG A 122 10.03 10.74 10.91
CA ARG A 122 10.25 11.83 9.96
C ARG A 122 9.34 13.00 10.26
N PHE A 123 9.94 14.15 10.55
CA PHE A 123 9.25 15.42 10.81
C PHE A 123 9.10 16.23 9.54
N PHE A 124 7.91 16.80 9.33
CA PHE A 124 7.66 17.69 8.20
C PHE A 124 8.05 19.14 8.52
N VAL A 125 9.07 19.64 7.83
CA VAL A 125 9.64 20.98 8.07
C VAL A 125 8.86 22.03 7.29
N ARG A 126 8.91 21.95 5.96
CA ARG A 126 8.28 22.90 5.03
C ARG A 126 8.04 22.27 3.67
N MET A 127 7.25 22.94 2.84
CA MET A 127 7.04 22.58 1.45
C MET A 127 6.91 23.84 0.60
N ASP A 128 7.18 23.71 -0.69
CA ASP A 128 7.03 24.82 -1.64
C ASP A 128 6.61 24.32 -3.02
N ASP A 129 6.02 25.22 -3.81
CA ASP A 129 5.60 24.99 -5.19
C ASP A 129 6.77 25.15 -6.17
N VAL A 130 7.07 24.11 -6.93
CA VAL A 130 8.09 24.10 -8.00
C VAL A 130 7.51 23.75 -9.36
N SER A 131 6.19 23.84 -9.51
CA SER A 131 5.47 23.51 -10.74
C SER A 131 6.01 24.31 -11.91
N LYS A 132 6.13 25.65 -11.77
CA LYS A 132 6.65 26.51 -12.85
C LYS A 132 8.08 26.14 -13.25
N ARG A 133 8.94 25.83 -12.27
CA ARG A 133 10.34 25.48 -12.50
C ARG A 133 10.46 24.18 -13.29
N ILE A 134 9.76 23.13 -12.85
CA ILE A 134 9.79 21.81 -13.49
C ILE A 134 9.10 21.84 -14.85
N LEU A 135 7.90 22.43 -14.93
CA LEU A 135 7.13 22.48 -16.18
C LEU A 135 7.80 23.35 -17.26
N SER A 136 8.69 24.27 -16.89
CA SER A 136 9.51 25.02 -17.87
C SER A 136 10.55 24.15 -18.62
N LYS A 137 10.84 22.94 -18.11
CA LYS A 137 11.82 22.01 -18.71
C LYS A 137 11.21 21.07 -19.73
N VAL A 138 9.89 21.13 -19.92
CA VAL A 138 9.14 20.20 -20.78
C VAL A 138 8.26 20.95 -21.76
N ASN A 139 7.95 20.31 -22.88
CA ASN A 139 7.06 20.86 -23.90
C ASN A 139 6.26 19.74 -24.58
N ASP A 140 5.27 20.13 -25.38
CA ASP A 140 4.30 19.21 -26.00
C ASP A 140 4.88 18.34 -27.13
N LYS A 141 6.14 18.56 -27.53
CA LYS A 141 6.83 17.76 -28.55
C LYS A 141 7.64 16.59 -27.97
N MET A 142 7.84 16.56 -26.65
CA MET A 142 8.54 15.47 -25.98
C MET A 142 7.65 14.22 -25.90
N THR A 143 8.25 13.05 -26.09
CA THR A 143 7.65 11.79 -25.65
C THR A 143 7.51 11.76 -24.12
N GLU A 144 6.65 10.90 -23.56
CA GLU A 144 6.52 10.81 -22.10
C GLU A 144 7.81 10.34 -21.43
N LEU A 145 8.61 9.52 -22.12
CA LEU A 145 9.91 9.08 -21.64
C LEU A 145 10.92 10.24 -21.56
N GLU A 146 11.02 11.06 -22.61
CA GLU A 146 11.88 12.26 -22.60
C GLU A 146 11.42 13.28 -21.57
N ARG A 147 10.09 13.44 -21.45
CA ARG A 147 9.46 14.31 -20.44
C ARG A 147 9.81 13.85 -19.03
N GLU A 148 9.68 12.56 -18.74
CA GLU A 148 10.03 11.96 -17.45
C GLU A 148 11.53 12.14 -17.15
N ALA A 149 12.41 11.91 -18.12
CA ALA A 149 13.84 12.13 -17.96
C ALA A 149 14.19 13.60 -17.63
N ALA A 150 13.59 14.56 -18.33
CA ALA A 150 13.78 15.98 -18.06
C ALA A 150 13.29 16.38 -16.66
N ILE A 151 12.12 15.86 -16.26
CA ILE A 151 11.54 16.09 -14.93
C ILE A 151 12.45 15.50 -13.83
N ASN A 152 12.91 14.25 -13.99
CA ASN A 152 13.76 13.59 -13.00
C ASN A 152 15.11 14.29 -12.80
N LYS A 153 15.67 14.85 -13.89
CA LYS A 153 16.86 15.70 -13.82
C LYS A 153 16.62 16.95 -12.97
N GLU A 154 15.48 17.63 -13.17
CA GLU A 154 15.14 18.84 -12.42
C GLU A 154 14.77 18.53 -10.97
N ILE A 155 14.09 17.41 -10.71
CA ILE A 155 13.83 16.88 -9.36
C ILE A 155 15.14 16.74 -8.59
N SER A 156 16.13 16.08 -9.19
CA SER A 156 17.44 15.84 -8.55
C SER A 156 18.16 17.15 -8.20
N ALA A 157 18.04 18.18 -9.04
CA ALA A 157 18.60 19.50 -8.77
C ALA A 157 17.91 20.18 -7.58
N ILE A 158 16.57 20.22 -7.56
CA ILE A 158 15.78 20.82 -6.49
C ILE A 158 16.05 20.13 -5.15
N GLU A 159 16.12 18.80 -5.13
CA GLU A 159 16.39 18.02 -3.91
C GLU A 159 17.78 18.35 -3.35
N LYS A 160 18.79 18.42 -4.21
CA LYS A 160 20.16 18.79 -3.82
C LYS A 160 20.24 20.22 -3.28
N GLU A 161 19.54 21.17 -3.90
CA GLU A 161 19.56 22.58 -3.47
C GLU A 161 18.91 22.80 -2.10
N ASN A 162 17.93 21.96 -1.74
CA ASN A 162 17.12 22.17 -0.53
C ASN A 162 17.49 21.24 0.63
N ASN A 163 18.51 20.38 0.49
CA ASN A 163 18.87 19.41 1.52
C ASN A 163 19.80 19.95 2.62
N GLU A 164 20.21 21.22 2.54
CA GLU A 164 21.17 21.87 3.45
C GLU A 164 22.42 21.01 3.72
N GLY A 165 23.07 20.53 2.66
CA GLY A 165 24.30 19.72 2.78
C GLY A 165 24.06 18.33 3.37
N GLY A 166 22.83 17.81 3.27
CA GLY A 166 22.43 16.49 3.78
C GLY A 166 21.74 16.52 5.15
N LYS A 167 21.55 17.71 5.74
CA LYS A 167 20.79 17.89 6.99
C LYS A 167 19.31 17.50 6.84
N TYR A 168 18.72 17.73 5.67
CA TYR A 168 17.33 17.41 5.40
C TYR A 168 17.16 16.34 4.33
N THR A 169 16.11 15.55 4.50
CA THR A 169 15.59 14.69 3.44
C THR A 169 14.61 15.51 2.61
N VAL A 170 14.92 15.72 1.33
CA VAL A 170 14.03 16.44 0.40
C VAL A 170 13.40 15.46 -0.56
N SER A 171 12.10 15.63 -0.82
CA SER A 171 11.39 14.83 -1.80
C SER A 171 10.54 15.72 -2.69
N VAL A 172 10.77 15.68 -4.00
CA VAL A 172 9.87 16.30 -4.98
C VAL A 172 8.80 15.29 -5.39
N ARG A 173 7.53 15.72 -5.41
CA ARG A 173 6.40 14.85 -5.75
C ARG A 173 5.48 15.47 -6.80
N PRO A 174 4.99 14.68 -7.77
CA PRO A 174 3.97 15.11 -8.71
C PRO A 174 2.59 15.10 -8.05
N PHE A 175 1.78 16.08 -8.42
CA PHE A 175 0.39 16.27 -8.01
C PHE A 175 -0.48 16.40 -9.27
N PHE A 176 -1.76 16.02 -9.16
CA PHE A 176 -2.72 16.05 -10.26
C PHE A 176 -2.19 15.41 -11.56
N GLN A 177 -1.58 14.22 -11.46
CA GLN A 177 -0.98 13.48 -12.58
C GLN A 177 0.12 14.24 -13.34
N GLY A 178 0.94 15.01 -12.61
CA GLY A 178 2.08 15.74 -13.17
C GLY A 178 1.73 17.10 -13.74
N ASN A 179 0.56 17.65 -13.36
CA ASN A 179 0.19 19.03 -13.66
C ASN A 179 0.73 20.02 -12.61
N GLU A 180 1.12 19.55 -11.44
CA GLU A 180 1.73 20.33 -10.37
C GLU A 180 2.87 19.55 -9.72
N TYR A 181 3.85 20.27 -9.18
CA TYR A 181 4.98 19.70 -8.47
C TYR A 181 5.28 20.51 -7.22
N TYR A 182 5.45 19.79 -6.11
CA TYR A 182 5.83 20.36 -4.83
C TYR A 182 7.03 19.59 -4.29
N TYR A 183 7.93 20.28 -3.61
CA TYR A 183 8.94 19.60 -2.80
C TYR A 183 8.63 19.73 -1.33
N PHE A 184 9.07 18.72 -0.59
CA PHE A 184 8.85 18.58 0.83
C PHE A 184 10.21 18.42 1.50
N VAL A 185 10.45 19.23 2.51
CA VAL A 185 11.64 19.17 3.34
C VAL A 185 11.27 18.47 4.64
N TYR A 186 12.06 17.46 4.96
CA TYR A 186 11.87 16.63 6.14
C TYR A 186 13.14 16.54 6.97
N GLN A 187 12.97 16.21 8.24
CA GLN A 187 14.06 15.93 9.16
C GLN A 187 13.82 14.59 9.84
N ASP A 188 14.75 13.65 9.67
CA ASP A 188 14.61 12.26 10.12
C ASP A 188 15.36 12.05 11.43
N TYR A 189 14.64 11.62 12.48
CA TYR A 189 15.21 11.20 13.76
C TYR A 189 15.33 9.68 13.79
N LYS A 190 16.54 9.18 14.01
CA LYS A 190 16.85 7.74 13.91
C LYS A 190 16.96 7.04 15.26
N ASP A 191 17.14 7.77 16.35
CA ASP A 191 17.02 7.23 17.71
C ASP A 191 15.55 7.28 18.16
N VAL A 192 14.82 6.21 17.86
CA VAL A 192 13.40 6.04 18.22
C VAL A 192 13.26 4.72 18.97
N ARG A 193 12.73 4.76 20.18
CA ARG A 193 12.73 3.63 21.12
C ARG A 193 11.32 3.22 21.51
N LEU A 194 11.07 1.91 21.59
CA LEU A 194 9.82 1.34 22.07
C LEU A 194 9.64 1.66 23.55
N VAL A 195 8.50 2.26 23.88
CA VAL A 195 8.09 2.61 25.26
C VAL A 195 7.06 1.62 25.76
N GLY A 196 6.09 1.25 24.91
CA GLY A 196 5.11 0.26 25.29
C GLY A 196 4.22 -0.20 24.14
N THR A 197 3.67 -1.39 24.28
CA THR A 197 2.75 -2.01 23.33
C THR A 197 1.84 -2.99 24.07
N PRO A 198 0.54 -3.04 23.78
CA PRO A 198 -0.33 -4.09 24.30
C PRO A 198 0.09 -5.47 23.75
N PRO A 199 -0.36 -6.57 24.37
CA PRO A 199 -0.24 -7.90 23.77
C PRO A 199 -1.03 -7.96 22.45
N GLU A 200 -0.61 -8.85 21.55
CA GLU A 200 -1.24 -9.02 20.23
C GLU A 200 -2.75 -9.33 20.33
N SER A 201 -3.17 -10.07 21.35
CA SER A 201 -4.59 -10.35 21.63
C SER A 201 -5.43 -9.11 21.93
N ILE A 202 -4.80 -7.95 22.17
CA ILE A 202 -5.45 -6.64 22.25
C ILE A 202 -5.12 -5.81 21.01
N GLY A 203 -3.83 -5.73 20.67
CA GLY A 203 -3.30 -4.90 19.57
C GLY A 203 -3.81 -5.29 18.19
N LYS A 204 -4.20 -6.55 18.00
CA LYS A 204 -4.75 -7.14 16.77
C LYS A 204 -5.96 -8.06 17.06
N PHE A 205 -6.71 -7.81 18.15
CA PHE A 205 -7.93 -8.54 18.47
C PHE A 205 -8.88 -8.64 17.26
N GLY A 206 -9.33 -9.86 16.97
CA GLY A 206 -10.16 -10.23 15.82
C GLY A 206 -9.38 -10.51 14.53
N GLY A 207 -8.05 -10.38 14.52
CA GLY A 207 -7.16 -10.84 13.46
C GLY A 207 -7.62 -10.48 12.05
N ASP A 208 -7.56 -11.45 11.14
CA ASP A 208 -8.03 -11.28 9.78
C ASP A 208 -9.56 -11.23 9.70
N THR A 209 -10.29 -11.89 10.61
CA THR A 209 -11.77 -11.90 10.62
C THR A 209 -12.37 -10.51 10.75
N ASP A 210 -11.87 -9.71 11.70
CA ASP A 210 -12.34 -8.35 11.92
C ASP A 210 -11.60 -7.33 11.03
N ASN A 211 -10.54 -7.71 10.32
CA ASN A 211 -9.82 -6.78 9.44
C ASN A 211 -10.74 -6.19 8.36
N TRP A 212 -10.63 -4.87 8.13
CA TRP A 212 -11.54 -4.05 7.30
C TRP A 212 -13.02 -4.01 7.72
N GLU A 213 -13.40 -4.61 8.86
CA GLU A 213 -14.79 -4.63 9.34
C GLU A 213 -15.08 -3.58 10.42
N TRP A 214 -16.34 -3.17 10.46
CA TRP A 214 -16.99 -2.51 11.59
C TRP A 214 -18.24 -3.33 11.95
N PRO A 215 -18.56 -3.58 13.24
CA PRO A 215 -17.98 -3.04 14.47
C PRO A 215 -16.63 -3.63 14.86
N ARG A 216 -15.72 -2.79 15.37
CA ARG A 216 -14.34 -3.17 15.73
C ARG A 216 -14.03 -2.96 17.21
N HIS A 217 -13.24 -3.87 17.79
CA HIS A 217 -12.90 -3.87 19.22
C HIS A 217 -11.38 -4.02 19.47
N THR A 218 -10.55 -3.62 18.51
CA THR A 218 -9.09 -3.75 18.57
C THR A 218 -8.46 -2.55 19.27
N GLY A 219 -7.59 -2.79 20.26
CA GLY A 219 -6.76 -1.77 20.89
C GLY A 219 -5.48 -1.52 20.10
N ASP A 220 -5.62 -1.08 18.84
CA ASP A 220 -4.52 -1.00 17.87
C ASP A 220 -3.62 0.23 18.11
N PHE A 221 -2.77 0.17 19.13
CA PHE A 221 -1.80 1.21 19.43
C PHE A 221 -0.44 0.65 19.90
N SER A 222 0.61 1.44 19.72
CA SER A 222 1.93 1.26 20.33
C SER A 222 2.54 2.63 20.62
N MET A 223 3.51 2.66 21.55
CA MET A 223 4.11 3.87 22.08
C MET A 223 5.62 3.82 21.87
N PHE A 224 6.16 4.88 21.26
CA PHE A 224 7.58 5.06 21.05
C PHE A 224 8.02 6.41 21.60
N ARG A 225 9.32 6.64 21.73
CA ARG A 225 9.89 7.95 22.08
C ARG A 225 10.99 8.31 21.11
N VAL A 226 10.96 9.55 20.63
CA VAL A 226 12.03 10.13 19.82
C VAL A 226 13.11 10.70 20.71
N TYR A 227 14.36 10.36 20.43
CA TYR A 227 15.55 10.88 21.08
C TYR A 227 16.37 11.74 20.11
N ALA A 228 17.17 12.64 20.67
CA ALA A 228 17.98 13.60 19.96
C ALA A 228 19.33 13.80 20.65
N ASP A 229 20.27 14.47 19.98
CA ASP A 229 21.47 14.96 20.65
C ASP A 229 21.12 16.02 21.72
N LYS A 230 22.12 16.47 22.48
CA LYS A 230 21.94 17.48 23.54
C LYS A 230 21.42 18.83 23.04
N ASN A 231 21.51 19.10 21.74
CA ASN A 231 21.04 20.32 21.10
C ASN A 231 19.65 20.15 20.46
N GLY A 232 19.05 18.95 20.56
CA GLY A 232 17.76 18.64 19.95
C GLY A 232 17.84 18.24 18.47
N ASN A 233 19.04 18.04 17.91
CA ASN A 233 19.20 17.61 16.52
C ASN A 233 19.03 16.08 16.38
N PRO A 234 18.65 15.60 15.19
CA PRO A 234 18.72 14.19 14.88
C PRO A 234 20.10 13.59 15.12
N ALA A 235 20.13 12.42 15.74
CA ALA A 235 21.33 11.66 15.97
C ALA A 235 21.07 10.18 15.72
N GLU A 236 22.15 9.44 15.43
CA GLU A 236 22.15 7.99 15.58
C GLU A 236 22.01 7.63 17.07
N TYR A 237 21.68 6.36 17.36
CA TYR A 237 21.53 5.90 18.74
C TYR A 237 22.79 6.17 19.57
N SER A 238 22.58 6.77 20.74
CA SER A 238 23.58 6.91 21.79
C SER A 238 22.90 6.82 23.15
N LYS A 239 23.63 6.29 24.14
CA LYS A 239 23.18 6.31 25.54
C LYS A 239 23.11 7.74 26.10
N ASP A 240 23.84 8.68 25.50
CA ASP A 240 23.86 10.09 25.90
C ASP A 240 22.77 10.93 25.23
N ASN A 241 22.03 10.37 24.26
CA ASN A 241 20.91 11.06 23.65
C ASN A 241 19.81 11.29 24.69
N VAL A 242 19.11 12.40 24.54
CA VAL A 242 18.03 12.82 25.45
C VAL A 242 16.68 12.78 24.73
N PRO A 243 15.55 12.62 25.46
CA PRO A 243 14.22 12.75 24.86
C PRO A 243 14.08 14.06 24.09
N LEU A 244 13.63 13.96 22.83
CA LEU A 244 13.39 15.12 21.99
C LEU A 244 12.34 16.02 22.66
N GLN A 245 12.65 17.31 22.77
CA GLN A 245 11.66 18.34 23.11
C GLN A 245 11.03 18.83 21.80
N PRO A 246 9.81 18.40 21.44
CA PRO A 246 9.22 18.74 20.15
C PRO A 246 8.72 20.19 20.15
N LYS A 247 8.62 20.78 18.96
CA LYS A 247 8.06 22.14 18.79
C LYS A 247 6.59 22.23 19.22
N HIS A 248 5.84 21.13 19.02
CA HIS A 248 4.45 20.98 19.42
C HIS A 248 4.17 19.54 19.85
N TYR A 249 3.13 19.35 20.67
CA TYR A 249 2.59 18.04 21.00
C TYR A 249 1.08 18.16 21.27
N LEU A 250 0.34 17.09 21.01
CA LEU A 250 -1.12 17.06 21.11
C LEU A 250 -1.56 16.75 22.55
N PRO A 251 -2.36 17.62 23.19
CA PRO A 251 -3.01 17.28 24.46
C PRO A 251 -4.07 16.19 24.23
N VAL A 252 -4.12 15.20 25.13
CA VAL A 252 -5.08 14.10 25.04
C VAL A 252 -6.35 14.44 25.84
N SER A 253 -7.50 14.43 25.17
CA SER A 253 -8.80 14.68 25.80
C SER A 253 -9.36 13.41 26.46
N MET A 254 -9.76 13.50 27.72
CA MET A 254 -10.44 12.43 28.46
C MET A 254 -11.98 12.57 28.47
N LYS A 255 -12.53 13.52 27.70
CA LYS A 255 -13.97 13.85 27.72
C LYS A 255 -14.83 12.92 26.85
N GLY A 256 -14.20 12.00 26.10
CA GLY A 256 -14.87 11.13 25.14
C GLY A 256 -15.27 11.85 23.84
N VAL A 257 -16.01 11.13 23.00
CA VAL A 257 -16.52 11.59 21.69
C VAL A 257 -18.03 11.32 21.57
N LYS A 258 -18.74 12.15 20.82
CA LYS A 258 -20.20 12.08 20.63
C LYS A 258 -20.59 12.22 19.16
N GLU A 259 -21.81 11.79 18.83
CA GLU A 259 -22.40 12.00 17.50
C GLU A 259 -22.37 13.50 17.15
N ASN A 260 -21.92 13.80 15.93
CA ASN A 260 -21.71 15.12 15.35
C ASN A 260 -20.53 15.94 15.87
N ASP A 261 -19.69 15.42 16.77
CA ASP A 261 -18.43 16.08 17.11
C ASP A 261 -17.57 16.27 15.85
N PHE A 262 -16.95 17.44 15.72
CA PHE A 262 -16.00 17.70 14.64
C PHE A 262 -14.79 16.78 14.80
N ALA A 263 -14.38 16.15 13.69
CA ALA A 263 -13.22 15.28 13.64
C ALA A 263 -12.29 15.73 12.51
N MET A 264 -11.00 15.78 12.80
CA MET A 264 -9.95 16.12 11.85
C MET A 264 -8.80 15.14 11.99
N ILE A 265 -8.27 14.68 10.86
CA ILE A 265 -7.15 13.74 10.79
C ILE A 265 -6.08 14.37 9.91
N LEU A 266 -4.87 14.43 10.44
CA LEU A 266 -3.66 14.71 9.68
C LEU A 266 -2.86 13.43 9.56
N GLY A 267 -2.24 13.20 8.40
CA GLY A 267 -1.37 12.03 8.22
C GLY A 267 -0.82 11.90 6.82
N TYR A 268 -0.18 10.75 6.57
CA TYR A 268 0.56 10.47 5.34
C TYR A 268 -0.12 9.37 4.51
N PRO A 269 -1.28 9.65 3.88
CA PRO A 269 -1.96 8.64 3.08
C PRO A 269 -1.06 8.16 1.93
N GLY A 270 -0.94 6.84 1.79
CA GLY A 270 0.01 6.22 0.86
C GLY A 270 -0.26 6.55 -0.60
N ARG A 271 -1.36 6.02 -1.15
CA ARG A 271 -1.78 6.25 -2.54
C ARG A 271 -3.29 6.20 -2.70
N THR A 272 -3.83 7.06 -3.57
CA THR A 272 -5.20 6.95 -4.09
C THR A 272 -5.22 7.09 -5.61
N ASN A 273 -6.35 6.72 -6.24
CA ASN A 273 -6.55 6.82 -7.68
C ASN A 273 -7.88 7.51 -8.04
N ARG A 274 -8.19 8.64 -7.39
CA ARG A 274 -9.48 9.34 -7.48
C ARG A 274 -9.68 9.95 -8.86
N TRP A 275 -8.58 10.27 -9.53
CA TRP A 275 -8.59 10.78 -10.90
C TRP A 275 -8.68 9.68 -11.96
N MET A 276 -8.61 8.39 -11.60
CA MET A 276 -8.63 7.28 -12.56
C MET A 276 -9.80 7.40 -13.56
N PRO A 277 -9.54 7.26 -14.88
CA PRO A 277 -10.57 7.29 -15.90
C PRO A 277 -11.57 6.13 -15.76
N ALA A 278 -12.77 6.30 -16.30
CA ALA A 278 -13.83 5.30 -16.26
C ALA A 278 -13.38 3.95 -16.82
N ALA A 279 -12.68 3.95 -17.95
CA ALA A 279 -12.15 2.75 -18.58
C ALA A 279 -11.14 2.00 -17.69
N GLY A 280 -10.36 2.71 -16.87
CA GLY A 280 -9.46 2.08 -15.89
C GLY A 280 -10.18 1.46 -14.71
N ILE A 281 -11.25 2.09 -14.23
CA ILE A 281 -12.12 1.50 -13.20
C ILE A 281 -12.82 0.26 -13.76
N GLU A 282 -13.32 0.32 -15.00
CA GLU A 282 -13.91 -0.85 -15.66
C GLU A 282 -12.91 -1.99 -15.85
N GLN A 283 -11.70 -1.71 -16.31
CA GLN A 283 -10.64 -2.72 -16.43
C GLN A 283 -10.39 -3.40 -15.08
N ASN A 284 -10.27 -2.62 -14.01
CA ASN A 284 -10.07 -3.15 -12.66
C ASN A 284 -11.23 -4.05 -12.23
N VAL A 285 -12.47 -3.58 -12.34
CA VAL A 285 -13.65 -4.29 -11.82
C VAL A 285 -14.04 -5.50 -12.67
N LYS A 286 -13.84 -5.45 -13.99
CA LYS A 286 -14.28 -6.51 -14.92
C LYS A 286 -13.19 -7.52 -15.31
N TYR A 287 -11.91 -7.14 -15.20
CA TYR A 287 -10.80 -7.96 -15.70
C TYR A 287 -9.75 -8.23 -14.62
N ALA A 288 -9.13 -7.18 -14.07
CA ALA A 288 -7.96 -7.33 -13.21
C ALA A 288 -8.30 -7.90 -11.81
N TYR A 289 -9.21 -7.26 -11.08
CA TYR A 289 -9.53 -7.65 -9.71
C TYR A 289 -10.25 -9.00 -9.62
N PRO A 290 -11.17 -9.39 -10.52
CA PRO A 290 -11.72 -10.74 -10.52
C PRO A 290 -10.65 -11.83 -10.68
N ALA A 291 -9.72 -11.65 -11.62
CA ALA A 291 -8.59 -12.58 -11.80
C ALA A 291 -7.67 -12.61 -10.57
N TRP A 292 -7.43 -11.45 -9.95
CA TRP A 292 -6.68 -11.35 -8.70
C TRP A 292 -7.34 -12.14 -7.57
N VAL A 293 -8.66 -11.97 -7.39
CA VAL A 293 -9.44 -12.62 -6.33
C VAL A 293 -9.45 -14.13 -6.53
N GLU A 294 -9.74 -14.60 -7.75
CA GLU A 294 -9.76 -16.03 -8.07
C GLU A 294 -8.35 -16.65 -7.90
N GLY A 295 -7.31 -16.01 -8.44
CA GLY A 295 -5.93 -16.49 -8.30
C GLY A 295 -5.41 -16.49 -6.86
N ALA A 296 -5.75 -15.47 -6.07
CA ALA A 296 -5.38 -15.41 -4.66
C ALA A 296 -6.06 -16.55 -3.88
N LYS A 297 -7.35 -16.77 -4.13
CA LYS A 297 -8.13 -17.84 -3.50
C LYS A 297 -7.56 -19.22 -3.87
N THR A 298 -7.19 -19.44 -5.12
CA THR A 298 -6.56 -20.70 -5.56
C THR A 298 -5.26 -20.97 -4.81
N GLY A 299 -4.38 -19.96 -4.67
CA GLY A 299 -3.15 -20.12 -3.89
C GLY A 299 -3.43 -20.39 -2.40
N MET A 300 -4.34 -19.62 -1.81
CA MET A 300 -4.74 -19.77 -0.40
C MET A 300 -5.32 -21.15 -0.10
N ASP A 301 -6.19 -21.68 -0.95
CA ASP A 301 -6.83 -22.99 -0.73
C ASP A 301 -5.80 -24.13 -0.79
N ASN A 302 -4.85 -24.04 -1.71
CA ASN A 302 -3.77 -25.03 -1.83
C ASN A 302 -2.77 -24.92 -0.67
N MET A 303 -2.52 -23.72 -0.12
CA MET A 303 -1.75 -23.59 1.14
C MET A 303 -2.52 -24.20 2.31
N LYS A 304 -3.78 -23.80 2.48
CA LYS A 304 -4.61 -24.15 3.65
C LYS A 304 -4.77 -25.66 3.83
N LYS A 305 -4.91 -26.40 2.71
CA LYS A 305 -4.93 -27.87 2.67
C LYS A 305 -3.78 -28.53 3.45
N TYR A 306 -2.59 -27.92 3.46
CA TYR A 306 -1.42 -28.44 4.18
C TYR A 306 -1.27 -27.82 5.56
N MET A 307 -1.55 -26.52 5.68
CA MET A 307 -1.52 -25.81 6.97
C MET A 307 -2.45 -26.47 8.01
N GLU A 308 -3.62 -26.95 7.61
CA GLU A 308 -4.58 -27.62 8.51
C GLU A 308 -4.11 -29.01 8.99
N LYS A 309 -3.15 -29.63 8.30
CA LYS A 309 -2.69 -31.00 8.57
C LYS A 309 -1.44 -31.04 9.44
N ASP A 310 -0.62 -30.00 9.39
CA ASP A 310 0.69 -29.97 10.04
C ASP A 310 0.97 -28.58 10.64
N PRO A 311 1.13 -28.46 11.97
CA PRO A 311 1.44 -27.18 12.62
C PRO A 311 2.75 -26.54 12.18
N GLY A 312 3.75 -27.32 11.80
CA GLY A 312 5.01 -26.82 11.25
C GLY A 312 4.81 -26.18 9.88
N VAL A 313 4.05 -26.84 9.00
CA VAL A 313 3.67 -26.26 7.70
C VAL A 313 2.75 -25.05 7.87
N ASN A 314 1.86 -25.06 8.87
CA ASN A 314 1.06 -23.88 9.21
C ASN A 314 1.96 -22.68 9.52
N LEU A 315 2.99 -22.87 10.34
CA LEU A 315 3.94 -21.82 10.69
C LEU A 315 4.70 -21.28 9.46
N MET A 316 5.19 -22.17 8.59
CA MET A 316 5.90 -21.80 7.35
C MET A 316 5.05 -20.90 6.43
N TYR A 317 3.74 -21.18 6.32
CA TYR A 317 2.86 -20.48 5.38
C TYR A 317 2.00 -19.38 6.00
N ALA A 318 1.93 -19.26 7.34
CA ALA A 318 1.03 -18.33 8.04
C ALA A 318 1.15 -16.88 7.52
N SER A 319 2.37 -16.35 7.44
CA SER A 319 2.63 -14.98 6.97
C SER A 319 2.20 -14.79 5.50
N LYS A 320 2.54 -15.76 4.63
CA LYS A 320 2.18 -15.71 3.20
C LYS A 320 0.66 -15.81 3.01
N TYR A 321 0.00 -16.68 3.77
CA TYR A 321 -1.46 -16.85 3.76
C TYR A 321 -2.14 -15.57 4.21
N ALA A 322 -1.81 -15.03 5.39
CA ALA A 322 -2.41 -13.81 5.94
C ALA A 322 -2.21 -12.59 4.99
N SER A 323 -1.00 -12.41 4.46
CA SER A 323 -0.71 -11.35 3.48
C SER A 323 -1.54 -11.52 2.20
N THR A 324 -1.77 -12.75 1.74
CA THR A 324 -2.61 -13.02 0.56
C THR A 324 -4.09 -12.82 0.87
N ALA A 325 -4.56 -13.29 2.03
CA ALA A 325 -5.94 -13.15 2.50
C ALA A 325 -6.35 -11.67 2.67
N ASN A 326 -5.47 -10.84 3.24
CA ASN A 326 -5.71 -9.41 3.40
C ASN A 326 -6.00 -8.71 2.06
N TYR A 327 -5.14 -8.94 1.05
CA TYR A 327 -5.36 -8.35 -0.27
C TYR A 327 -6.50 -9.01 -1.05
N TRP A 328 -6.78 -10.29 -0.84
CA TRP A 328 -7.95 -10.98 -1.40
C TRP A 328 -9.25 -10.31 -0.92
N LYS A 329 -9.42 -10.12 0.39
CA LYS A 329 -10.56 -9.39 0.97
C LYS A 329 -10.64 -7.95 0.46
N ASN A 330 -9.50 -7.23 0.43
CA ASN A 330 -9.44 -5.86 -0.07
C ASN A 330 -9.94 -5.75 -1.53
N ARG A 331 -9.45 -6.62 -2.43
CA ARG A 331 -9.86 -6.58 -3.85
C ARG A 331 -11.33 -6.95 -4.03
N GLN A 332 -11.85 -7.93 -3.29
CA GLN A 332 -13.27 -8.26 -3.31
C GLN A 332 -14.11 -7.07 -2.86
N GLY A 333 -13.76 -6.43 -1.74
CA GLY A 333 -14.44 -5.22 -1.25
C GLY A 333 -14.39 -4.06 -2.26
N MET A 334 -13.28 -3.90 -2.99
CA MET A 334 -13.19 -2.90 -4.07
C MET A 334 -14.14 -3.22 -5.24
N ILE A 335 -14.24 -4.49 -5.67
CA ILE A 335 -15.19 -4.90 -6.71
C ILE A 335 -16.61 -4.56 -6.26
N ASP A 336 -16.98 -4.98 -5.06
CA ASP A 336 -18.33 -4.81 -4.51
C ASP A 336 -18.69 -3.32 -4.39
N ALA A 337 -17.80 -2.51 -3.81
CA ALA A 337 -18.01 -1.08 -3.64
C ALA A 337 -18.09 -0.34 -4.98
N LEU A 338 -17.12 -0.53 -5.88
CA LEU A 338 -17.08 0.19 -7.16
C LEU A 338 -18.27 -0.16 -8.05
N THR A 339 -18.71 -1.42 -8.03
CA THR A 339 -19.90 -1.92 -8.73
C THR A 339 -21.17 -1.32 -8.13
N LYS A 340 -21.35 -1.45 -6.81
CA LYS A 340 -22.54 -0.95 -6.09
C LYS A 340 -22.75 0.56 -6.30
N PHE A 341 -21.68 1.35 -6.27
CA PHE A 341 -21.76 2.79 -6.46
C PHE A 341 -21.77 3.23 -7.94
N GLY A 342 -21.67 2.29 -8.89
CA GLY A 342 -21.66 2.61 -10.32
C GLY A 342 -20.55 3.59 -10.70
N THR A 343 -19.38 3.45 -10.08
CA THR A 343 -18.32 4.48 -10.11
C THR A 343 -17.82 4.73 -11.53
N ALA A 344 -17.60 3.67 -12.31
CA ALA A 344 -17.20 3.78 -13.71
C ALA A 344 -18.26 4.52 -14.56
N LYS A 345 -19.55 4.23 -14.36
CA LYS A 345 -20.65 4.91 -15.06
C LYS A 345 -20.70 6.41 -14.75
N SER A 346 -20.51 6.78 -13.47
CA SER A 346 -20.44 8.18 -13.04
C SER A 346 -19.27 8.92 -13.70
N LYS A 347 -18.09 8.28 -13.73
CA LYS A 347 -16.91 8.82 -14.41
C LYS A 347 -17.09 8.95 -15.92
N ALA A 348 -17.68 7.95 -16.58
CA ALA A 348 -17.94 8.00 -18.02
C ALA A 348 -18.89 9.16 -18.38
N ALA A 349 -19.89 9.45 -17.54
CA ALA A 349 -20.78 10.59 -17.73
C ALA A 349 -20.05 11.94 -17.58
N GLN A 350 -19.06 12.05 -16.68
CA GLN A 350 -18.20 13.22 -16.55
C GLN A 350 -17.27 13.36 -17.76
N GLU A 351 -16.68 12.26 -18.21
CA GLU A 351 -15.81 12.20 -19.39
C GLU A 351 -16.55 12.56 -20.68
N ALA A 352 -17.81 12.18 -20.83
CA ALA A 352 -18.64 12.60 -21.96
C ALA A 352 -18.85 14.13 -22.00
N LYS A 353 -19.08 14.76 -20.83
CA LYS A 353 -19.17 16.22 -20.71
C LYS A 353 -17.83 16.88 -21.06
N PHE A 354 -16.74 16.32 -20.53
CA PHE A 354 -15.38 16.76 -20.85
C PHE A 354 -15.11 16.65 -22.35
N ASN A 355 -15.45 15.53 -23.00
CA ASN A 355 -15.20 15.31 -24.42
C ASN A 355 -15.95 16.34 -25.30
N LYS A 356 -17.17 16.70 -24.91
CA LYS A 356 -17.93 17.77 -25.58
C LYS A 356 -17.25 19.14 -25.43
N TRP A 357 -16.72 19.46 -24.25
CA TRP A 357 -15.95 20.68 -24.02
C TRP A 357 -14.62 20.68 -24.78
N ALA A 358 -13.90 19.56 -24.75
CA ALA A 358 -12.64 19.34 -25.43
C ALA A 358 -12.75 19.42 -26.95
N SER A 359 -13.92 19.08 -27.52
CA SER A 359 -14.16 19.10 -28.97
C SER A 359 -14.44 20.50 -29.54
N LYS A 360 -14.60 21.52 -28.70
CA LYS A 360 -14.82 22.91 -29.17
C LYS A 360 -13.56 23.45 -29.87
N PRO A 361 -13.69 24.34 -30.89
CA PRO A 361 -12.55 24.83 -31.66
C PRO A 361 -11.37 25.33 -30.82
N GLU A 362 -11.66 26.06 -29.74
CA GLU A 362 -10.66 26.64 -28.83
C GLU A 362 -9.87 25.58 -28.01
N ASN A 363 -10.44 24.39 -27.80
CA ASN A 363 -9.86 23.34 -26.95
C ASN A 363 -9.36 22.13 -27.75
N LYS A 364 -9.86 21.96 -28.98
CA LYS A 364 -9.71 20.75 -29.79
C LYS A 364 -8.27 20.36 -30.03
N ALA A 365 -7.40 21.34 -30.27
CA ALA A 365 -5.97 21.09 -30.51
C ALA A 365 -5.28 20.41 -29.32
N LYS A 366 -5.63 20.78 -28.09
CA LYS A 366 -5.00 20.26 -26.87
C LYS A 366 -5.72 19.03 -26.31
N TYR A 367 -7.05 19.04 -26.30
CA TYR A 367 -7.84 18.05 -25.56
C TYR A 367 -8.64 17.07 -26.43
N GLY A 368 -8.76 17.32 -27.74
CA GLY A 368 -9.72 16.62 -28.61
C GLY A 368 -9.55 15.10 -28.69
N ASN A 369 -8.34 14.58 -28.50
CA ASN A 369 -8.04 13.14 -28.59
C ASN A 369 -7.95 12.43 -27.23
N VAL A 370 -8.10 13.16 -26.12
CA VAL A 370 -7.82 12.64 -24.76
C VAL A 370 -8.65 11.39 -24.44
N ILE A 371 -9.98 11.45 -24.60
CA ILE A 371 -10.85 10.32 -24.28
C ILE A 371 -10.65 9.15 -25.26
N ALA A 372 -10.39 9.44 -26.53
CA ALA A 372 -10.15 8.41 -27.54
C ALA A 372 -8.87 7.60 -27.24
N ASN A 373 -7.78 8.27 -26.88
CA ASN A 373 -6.52 7.63 -26.53
C ASN A 373 -6.64 6.78 -25.26
N ILE A 374 -7.31 7.30 -24.23
CA ILE A 374 -7.57 6.56 -22.98
C ILE A 374 -8.37 5.28 -23.29
N ASN A 375 -9.47 5.39 -24.02
CA ASN A 375 -10.31 4.24 -24.35
C ASN A 375 -9.60 3.23 -25.25
N LYS A 376 -8.76 3.68 -26.18
CA LYS A 376 -7.93 2.80 -27.02
C LYS A 376 -6.99 1.97 -26.17
N PHE A 377 -6.21 2.60 -25.27
CA PHE A 377 -5.28 1.88 -24.40
C PHE A 377 -5.97 0.82 -23.54
N TYR A 378 -7.08 1.19 -22.88
CA TYR A 378 -7.81 0.24 -22.05
C TYR A 378 -8.47 -0.88 -22.87
N GLY A 379 -9.00 -0.56 -24.06
CA GLY A 379 -9.52 -1.57 -24.99
C GLY A 379 -8.47 -2.62 -25.40
N MET A 380 -7.23 -2.20 -25.61
CA MET A 380 -6.10 -3.09 -25.94
C MET A 380 -5.59 -3.91 -24.75
N THR A 381 -5.79 -3.42 -23.52
CA THR A 381 -5.15 -4.00 -22.32
C THR A 381 -6.10 -4.73 -21.39
N ASN A 382 -7.43 -4.71 -21.63
CA ASN A 382 -8.41 -5.37 -20.75
C ASN A 382 -8.13 -6.87 -20.55
N GLU A 383 -7.99 -7.62 -21.64
CA GLU A 383 -7.69 -9.05 -21.56
C GLU A 383 -6.28 -9.27 -20.99
N LYS A 384 -5.28 -8.49 -21.44
CA LYS A 384 -3.92 -8.53 -20.87
C LYS A 384 -3.93 -8.32 -19.34
N ALA A 385 -4.72 -7.38 -18.83
CA ALA A 385 -4.83 -7.11 -17.40
C ALA A 385 -5.39 -8.31 -16.63
N ARG A 386 -6.37 -9.04 -17.19
CA ARG A 386 -6.83 -10.31 -16.60
C ARG A 386 -5.69 -11.31 -16.48
N GLN A 387 -4.94 -11.51 -17.56
CA GLN A 387 -3.85 -12.48 -17.63
C GLN A 387 -2.69 -12.13 -16.70
N ASP A 388 -2.27 -10.86 -16.73
CA ASP A 388 -1.23 -10.33 -15.85
C ASP A 388 -1.61 -10.55 -14.38
N ASN A 389 -2.89 -10.43 -14.01
CA ASN A 389 -3.33 -10.64 -12.62
C ASN A 389 -3.34 -12.12 -12.21
N TYR A 390 -3.74 -13.06 -13.08
CA TYR A 390 -3.57 -14.49 -12.79
C TYR A 390 -2.09 -14.86 -12.68
N LEU A 391 -1.26 -14.38 -13.61
CA LEU A 391 0.18 -14.60 -13.58
C LEU A 391 0.82 -14.00 -12.33
N GLN A 392 0.42 -12.78 -11.95
CA GLN A 392 0.91 -12.14 -10.74
C GLN A 392 0.51 -12.93 -9.48
N GLN A 393 -0.66 -13.57 -9.45
CA GLN A 393 -1.02 -14.48 -8.34
C GLN A 393 -0.17 -15.74 -8.32
N LEU A 394 0.08 -16.37 -9.46
CA LEU A 394 1.02 -17.49 -9.55
C LEU A 394 2.39 -17.10 -8.98
N LEU A 395 2.95 -15.97 -9.41
CA LEU A 395 4.23 -15.45 -8.95
C LEU A 395 4.23 -15.05 -7.45
N ARG A 396 3.08 -14.70 -6.90
CA ARG A 396 2.93 -14.29 -5.49
C ARG A 396 2.77 -15.50 -4.56
N THR A 397 1.99 -16.49 -4.96
CA THR A 397 1.60 -17.59 -4.06
C THR A 397 2.55 -18.78 -4.15
N SER A 398 3.17 -19.03 -5.32
CA SER A 398 4.21 -20.06 -5.45
C SER A 398 5.60 -19.45 -5.32
N SER A 399 6.40 -20.01 -4.43
CA SER A 399 7.82 -19.66 -4.26
C SER A 399 8.63 -19.94 -5.53
N TYR A 400 8.19 -20.93 -6.32
CA TYR A 400 8.82 -21.34 -7.57
C TYR A 400 8.44 -20.50 -8.79
N GLY A 401 7.34 -19.73 -8.71
CA GLY A 401 7.00 -18.78 -9.78
C GLY A 401 8.11 -17.74 -10.01
N THR A 402 8.88 -17.40 -8.98
CA THR A 402 9.93 -16.37 -9.04
C THR A 402 11.35 -16.89 -8.79
N ILE A 403 11.56 -18.21 -8.79
CA ILE A 403 12.84 -18.83 -8.41
C ILE A 403 14.01 -18.36 -9.28
N SER A 404 13.79 -18.10 -10.58
CA SER A 404 14.84 -17.59 -11.46
C SER A 404 15.30 -16.19 -11.06
N ARG A 405 14.43 -15.39 -10.44
CA ARG A 405 14.74 -14.03 -9.93
C ARG A 405 15.30 -14.05 -8.52
N THR A 406 14.70 -14.81 -7.60
CA THR A 406 15.07 -14.80 -6.18
C THR A 406 16.40 -15.50 -5.94
N PHE A 407 16.59 -16.68 -6.55
CA PHE A 407 17.80 -17.49 -6.43
C PHE A 407 18.61 -17.53 -7.71
N GLY A 408 17.94 -17.75 -8.85
CA GLY A 408 18.61 -17.95 -10.14
C GLY A 408 19.55 -16.81 -10.52
N LYS A 409 19.17 -15.54 -10.31
CA LYS A 409 20.06 -14.38 -10.54
C LYS A 409 21.32 -14.41 -9.68
N GLN A 410 21.20 -14.82 -8.42
CA GLN A 410 22.35 -14.89 -7.52
C GLN A 410 23.28 -16.05 -7.91
N LEU A 411 22.71 -17.21 -8.23
CA LEU A 411 23.47 -18.37 -8.74
C LEU A 411 24.13 -18.08 -10.09
N MET A 412 23.50 -17.29 -10.95
CA MET A 412 24.08 -16.83 -12.21
C MET A 412 25.28 -15.91 -11.98
N ALA A 413 25.15 -14.94 -11.06
CA ALA A 413 26.25 -14.08 -10.67
C ALA A 413 27.42 -14.89 -10.08
N TYR A 414 27.11 -15.86 -9.21
CA TYR A 414 28.08 -16.78 -8.64
C TYR A 414 28.79 -17.63 -9.70
N ALA A 415 28.05 -18.14 -10.68
CA ALA A 415 28.62 -18.92 -11.78
C ALA A 415 29.55 -18.09 -12.67
N LYS A 416 29.27 -16.80 -12.85
CA LYS A 416 30.12 -15.87 -13.63
C LYS A 416 31.31 -15.31 -12.85
N ALA A 417 31.24 -15.36 -11.52
CA ALA A 417 32.28 -14.83 -10.64
C ALA A 417 33.58 -15.66 -10.74
N ASP A 418 34.72 -15.01 -10.48
CA ASP A 418 36.00 -15.69 -10.33
C ASP A 418 36.09 -16.46 -9.00
N ALA A 419 37.16 -17.23 -8.81
CA ALA A 419 37.34 -18.07 -7.62
C ALA A 419 37.37 -17.27 -6.30
N ALA A 420 37.93 -16.05 -6.30
CA ALA A 420 38.01 -15.24 -5.09
C ALA A 420 36.62 -14.70 -4.70
N GLN A 421 35.87 -14.19 -5.67
CA GLN A 421 34.50 -13.73 -5.46
C GLN A 421 33.56 -14.87 -5.07
N ARG A 422 33.69 -16.05 -5.69
CA ARG A 422 32.92 -17.23 -5.28
C ARG A 422 33.16 -17.59 -3.82
N LYS A 423 34.42 -17.58 -3.36
CA LYS A 423 34.75 -17.88 -1.96
C LYS A 423 34.07 -16.90 -0.98
N LEU A 424 33.87 -15.65 -1.36
CA LEU A 424 33.16 -14.65 -0.56
C LEU A 424 31.65 -14.85 -0.57
N MET A 425 31.07 -15.20 -1.73
CA MET A 425 29.61 -15.36 -1.90
C MET A 425 29.07 -16.71 -1.40
N GLN A 426 29.88 -17.77 -1.44
CA GLN A 426 29.45 -19.15 -1.20
C GLN A 426 28.79 -19.36 0.18
N PRO A 427 29.32 -18.82 1.31
CA PRO A 427 28.68 -19.01 2.61
C PRO A 427 27.26 -18.43 2.66
N ASP A 428 27.08 -17.23 2.14
CA ASP A 428 25.78 -16.55 2.13
C ASP A 428 24.77 -17.27 1.24
N LEU A 429 25.19 -17.74 0.06
CA LEU A 429 24.33 -18.53 -0.83
C LEU A 429 23.97 -19.89 -0.26
N SER A 430 24.90 -20.53 0.45
CA SER A 430 24.66 -21.79 1.15
C SER A 430 23.64 -21.61 2.28
N ALA A 431 23.79 -20.56 3.10
CA ALA A 431 22.87 -20.23 4.17
C ALA A 431 21.49 -19.83 3.63
N ALA A 432 21.44 -19.05 2.54
CA ALA A 432 20.21 -18.70 1.88
C ALA A 432 19.46 -19.95 1.38
N ALA A 433 20.19 -20.97 0.89
CA ALA A 433 19.58 -22.22 0.44
C ALA A 433 18.91 -22.94 1.61
N ASP A 434 19.59 -23.06 2.74
CA ASP A 434 19.02 -23.67 3.96
C ASP A 434 17.77 -22.93 4.43
N GLU A 435 17.83 -21.60 4.48
CA GLU A 435 16.69 -20.77 4.91
C GLU A 435 15.51 -20.91 3.94
N PHE A 436 15.75 -20.92 2.63
CA PHE A 436 14.68 -21.11 1.64
C PHE A 436 13.94 -22.43 1.85
N PHE A 437 14.65 -23.54 2.07
CA PHE A 437 14.03 -24.86 2.26
C PHE A 437 13.44 -25.07 3.66
N LYS A 438 13.82 -24.24 4.65
CA LYS A 438 13.21 -24.21 5.97
C LYS A 438 11.83 -23.54 5.97
N GLU A 439 11.62 -22.57 5.09
CA GLU A 439 10.40 -21.76 5.02
C GLU A 439 9.36 -22.27 3.99
N ILE A 440 9.61 -23.42 3.36
CA ILE A 440 8.69 -24.01 2.37
C ILE A 440 8.42 -25.49 2.63
N TYR A 441 7.29 -25.97 2.11
CA TYR A 441 6.96 -27.38 2.07
C TYR A 441 6.79 -27.85 0.63
N ILE A 442 7.73 -28.66 0.12
CA ILE A 442 7.79 -29.06 -1.30
C ILE A 442 6.48 -29.67 -1.82
N PRO A 443 5.80 -30.58 -1.08
CA PRO A 443 4.50 -31.08 -1.53
C PRO A 443 3.45 -29.98 -1.70
N ALA A 444 3.42 -28.97 -0.80
CA ALA A 444 2.53 -27.83 -0.96
C ALA A 444 2.89 -26.97 -2.17
N GLU A 445 4.17 -26.66 -2.38
CA GLU A 445 4.61 -25.87 -3.53
C GLU A 445 4.28 -26.52 -4.87
N LYS A 446 4.37 -27.85 -4.97
CA LYS A 446 3.98 -28.59 -6.18
C LYS A 446 2.48 -28.45 -6.46
N ASP A 447 1.63 -28.61 -5.45
CA ASP A 447 0.18 -28.47 -5.57
C ASP A 447 -0.21 -27.01 -5.90
N ILE A 448 0.40 -26.03 -5.22
CA ILE A 448 0.19 -24.60 -5.46
C ILE A 448 0.57 -24.24 -6.90
N LEU A 449 1.78 -24.63 -7.34
CA LEU A 449 2.25 -24.33 -8.69
C LEU A 449 1.38 -24.99 -9.76
N THR A 450 1.01 -26.26 -9.57
CA THR A 450 0.11 -27.01 -10.47
C THR A 450 -1.23 -26.31 -10.61
N ALA A 451 -1.86 -25.96 -9.48
CA ALA A 451 -3.16 -25.30 -9.47
C ALA A 451 -3.10 -23.91 -10.12
N GLN A 452 -2.04 -23.13 -9.86
CA GLN A 452 -1.88 -21.81 -10.45
C GLN A 452 -1.57 -21.86 -11.95
N LEU A 453 -0.76 -22.81 -12.42
CA LEU A 453 -0.51 -23.01 -13.86
C LEU A 453 -1.80 -23.38 -14.59
N LYS A 454 -2.59 -24.30 -14.02
CA LYS A 454 -3.91 -24.67 -14.55
C LYS A 454 -4.85 -23.47 -14.62
N LEU A 455 -4.94 -22.70 -13.53
CA LEU A 455 -5.80 -21.52 -13.50
C LEU A 455 -5.35 -20.49 -14.55
N TYR A 456 -4.06 -20.19 -14.58
CA TYR A 456 -3.48 -19.25 -15.54
C TYR A 456 -3.72 -19.70 -16.98
N SER A 457 -3.54 -20.97 -17.32
CA SER A 457 -3.73 -21.43 -18.70
C SER A 457 -5.19 -21.49 -19.14
N THR A 458 -6.12 -21.78 -18.21
CA THR A 458 -7.54 -22.00 -18.54
C THR A 458 -8.39 -20.73 -18.46
N LYS A 459 -8.02 -19.77 -17.59
CA LYS A 459 -8.81 -18.54 -17.36
C LYS A 459 -8.25 -17.32 -18.08
N SER A 460 -7.01 -17.38 -18.56
CA SER A 460 -6.42 -16.33 -19.37
C SER A 460 -6.91 -16.41 -20.81
N THR A 461 -8.06 -15.81 -21.09
CA THR A 461 -8.63 -15.73 -22.44
C THR A 461 -8.30 -14.40 -23.11
N GLY A 462 -8.40 -14.32 -24.44
CA GLY A 462 -8.40 -13.05 -25.18
C GLY A 462 -7.04 -12.35 -25.35
N TYR A 463 -5.96 -12.91 -24.81
CA TYR A 463 -4.59 -12.44 -25.01
C TYR A 463 -3.61 -13.63 -24.91
N ALA A 464 -2.36 -13.48 -25.33
CA ALA A 464 -1.39 -14.58 -25.29
C ALA A 464 -0.80 -14.78 -23.88
N ILE A 465 -0.75 -16.03 -23.42
CA ILE A 465 -0.05 -16.42 -22.20
C ILE A 465 1.41 -16.83 -22.49
N ALA A 466 2.12 -17.27 -21.45
CA ALA A 466 3.50 -17.74 -21.57
C ALA A 466 3.57 -18.98 -22.52
N PRO A 467 4.40 -18.96 -23.58
CA PRO A 467 4.38 -20.01 -24.61
C PRO A 467 4.59 -21.43 -24.10
N MET A 468 5.49 -21.65 -23.13
CA MET A 468 5.69 -22.97 -22.52
C MET A 468 4.43 -23.44 -21.80
N VAL A 469 3.77 -22.56 -21.05
CA VAL A 469 2.53 -22.89 -20.33
C VAL A 469 1.40 -23.21 -21.30
N ASP A 470 1.23 -22.42 -22.36
CA ASP A 470 0.24 -22.69 -23.41
C ASP A 470 0.46 -24.05 -24.08
N LYS A 471 1.71 -24.35 -24.44
CA LYS A 471 2.08 -25.63 -25.03
C LYS A 471 1.76 -26.80 -24.09
N ILE A 472 2.22 -26.73 -22.84
CA ILE A 472 1.97 -27.79 -21.84
C ILE A 472 0.46 -27.96 -21.61
N SER A 473 -0.28 -26.86 -21.52
CA SER A 473 -1.73 -26.91 -21.33
C SER A 473 -2.43 -27.60 -22.49
N LYS A 474 -2.00 -27.38 -23.73
CA LYS A 474 -2.57 -28.04 -24.92
C LYS A 474 -2.19 -29.53 -24.97
N ASP A 475 -0.94 -29.85 -24.70
CA ASP A 475 -0.43 -31.22 -24.74
C ASP A 475 -1.07 -32.11 -23.66
N ASN A 476 -1.40 -31.53 -22.49
CA ASN A 476 -1.90 -32.27 -21.33
C ASN A 476 -3.36 -31.91 -20.95
N ASN A 477 -4.14 -31.29 -21.84
CA ASN A 477 -5.53 -30.89 -21.59
C ASN A 477 -5.73 -30.09 -20.29
N GLY A 478 -4.81 -29.17 -19.99
CA GLY A 478 -4.82 -28.31 -18.81
C GLY A 478 -4.39 -28.98 -17.49
N ASP A 479 -3.89 -30.22 -17.54
CA ASP A 479 -3.29 -30.88 -16.38
C ASP A 479 -1.77 -30.65 -16.32
N PHE A 480 -1.31 -30.03 -15.24
CA PHE A 480 0.11 -29.73 -15.01
C PHE A 480 0.77 -30.70 -14.03
N THR A 481 0.04 -31.67 -13.46
CA THR A 481 0.51 -32.52 -12.36
C THR A 481 1.78 -33.30 -12.75
N ALA A 482 1.73 -34.03 -13.87
CA ALA A 482 2.86 -34.82 -14.35
C ALA A 482 4.06 -33.94 -14.75
N TYR A 483 3.79 -32.77 -15.34
CA TYR A 483 4.83 -31.81 -15.71
C TYR A 483 5.55 -31.25 -14.46
N VAL A 484 4.79 -30.76 -13.47
CA VAL A 484 5.35 -30.22 -12.22
C VAL A 484 6.11 -31.30 -11.46
N ASP A 485 5.58 -32.52 -11.38
CA ASP A 485 6.29 -33.66 -10.80
C ASP A 485 7.62 -33.95 -11.50
N GLY A 486 7.64 -33.90 -12.83
CA GLY A 486 8.83 -34.11 -13.64
C GLY A 486 9.90 -33.05 -13.40
N ILE A 487 9.54 -31.76 -13.47
CA ILE A 487 10.52 -30.67 -13.32
C ILE A 487 11.10 -30.60 -11.90
N PHE A 488 10.32 -30.92 -10.86
CA PHE A 488 10.83 -31.00 -9.49
C PHE A 488 11.79 -32.17 -9.29
N LYS A 489 11.59 -33.31 -9.97
CA LYS A 489 12.54 -34.44 -9.91
C LYS A 489 13.89 -34.08 -10.53
N LEU A 490 13.88 -33.28 -11.59
CA LEU A 490 15.07 -32.92 -12.38
C LEU A 490 15.81 -31.69 -11.85
N SER A 491 15.09 -30.74 -11.24
CA SER A 491 15.64 -29.43 -10.92
C SER A 491 16.62 -29.44 -9.75
N MET A 492 17.62 -28.57 -9.82
CA MET A 492 18.52 -28.26 -8.72
C MET A 492 17.83 -27.49 -7.58
N PHE A 493 16.72 -26.81 -7.86
CA PHE A 493 15.94 -26.05 -6.87
C PHE A 493 14.98 -26.92 -6.05
N SER A 494 15.10 -28.25 -6.13
CA SER A 494 14.22 -29.16 -5.39
C SER A 494 14.73 -29.51 -3.99
N SER A 495 16.00 -29.21 -3.65
CA SER A 495 16.53 -29.38 -2.29
C SER A 495 17.76 -28.51 -2.04
N ALA A 496 18.07 -28.26 -0.75
CA ALA A 496 19.24 -27.48 -0.35
C ALA A 496 20.54 -28.15 -0.81
N GLU A 497 20.61 -29.47 -0.74
CA GLU A 497 21.78 -30.26 -1.13
C GLU A 497 22.07 -30.11 -2.62
N ARG A 498 21.04 -30.06 -3.47
CA ARG A 498 21.22 -29.88 -4.92
C ARG A 498 21.68 -28.47 -5.27
N VAL A 499 21.17 -27.45 -4.58
CA VAL A 499 21.70 -26.08 -4.72
C VAL A 499 23.15 -26.02 -4.25
N LYS A 500 23.49 -26.63 -3.11
CA LYS A 500 24.86 -26.68 -2.60
C LYS A 500 25.80 -27.47 -3.51
N ALA A 501 25.32 -28.53 -4.16
CA ALA A 501 26.07 -29.26 -5.18
C ALA A 501 26.37 -28.36 -6.39
N PHE A 502 25.42 -27.52 -6.82
CA PHE A 502 25.69 -26.50 -7.83
C PHE A 502 26.75 -25.50 -7.35
N LEU A 503 26.71 -25.04 -6.09
CA LEU A 503 27.72 -24.12 -5.55
C LEU A 503 29.14 -24.71 -5.55
N ALA A 504 29.26 -26.03 -5.39
CA ALA A 504 30.54 -26.75 -5.45
C ALA A 504 31.09 -26.88 -6.88
N ALA A 505 30.21 -26.94 -7.89
CA ALA A 505 30.59 -27.05 -9.30
C ALA A 505 29.71 -26.13 -10.18
N PRO A 506 29.87 -24.80 -10.07
CA PRO A 506 28.95 -23.86 -10.71
C PRO A 506 29.11 -23.87 -12.22
N ASN A 507 27.98 -23.93 -12.93
CA ASN A 507 27.95 -23.99 -14.39
C ASN A 507 26.73 -23.25 -14.93
N GLU A 508 26.95 -22.21 -15.75
CA GLU A 508 25.87 -21.41 -16.33
C GLU A 508 24.90 -22.22 -17.20
N ALA A 509 25.41 -23.19 -17.97
CA ALA A 509 24.59 -24.05 -18.81
C ALA A 509 23.68 -24.95 -17.96
N LEU A 510 24.16 -25.48 -16.83
CA LEU A 510 23.32 -26.26 -15.90
C LEU A 510 22.20 -25.41 -15.30
N LEU A 511 22.48 -24.16 -14.94
CA LEU A 511 21.48 -23.25 -14.38
C LEU A 511 20.42 -22.85 -15.42
N THR A 512 20.84 -22.49 -16.63
CA THR A 512 19.91 -22.08 -17.71
C THR A 512 19.13 -23.24 -18.32
N ALA A 513 19.64 -24.47 -18.20
CA ALA A 513 18.93 -25.69 -18.59
C ALA A 513 18.00 -26.24 -17.49
N ASP A 514 18.05 -25.68 -16.27
CA ASP A 514 17.20 -26.14 -15.17
C ASP A 514 15.71 -25.86 -15.48
N PRO A 515 14.83 -26.88 -15.39
CA PRO A 515 13.46 -26.71 -15.85
C PRO A 515 12.61 -25.79 -14.96
N LEU A 516 12.89 -25.69 -13.65
CA LEU A 516 12.21 -24.71 -12.78
C LEU A 516 12.72 -23.30 -13.04
N TYR A 517 14.01 -23.13 -13.35
CA TYR A 517 14.55 -21.85 -13.81
C TYR A 517 13.88 -21.40 -15.11
N GLN A 518 13.81 -22.28 -16.11
CA GLN A 518 13.24 -21.95 -17.43
C GLN A 518 11.76 -21.56 -17.33
N LEU A 519 10.97 -22.32 -16.57
CA LEU A 519 9.56 -21.98 -16.33
C LEU A 519 9.44 -20.60 -15.67
N SER A 520 10.17 -20.36 -14.58
CA SER A 520 10.11 -19.09 -13.85
C SER A 520 10.59 -17.90 -14.68
N ASP A 521 11.68 -18.07 -15.45
CA ASP A 521 12.19 -17.04 -16.35
C ASP A 521 11.20 -16.69 -17.47
N GLU A 522 10.53 -17.68 -18.07
CA GLU A 522 9.52 -17.42 -19.10
C GLU A 522 8.29 -16.71 -18.51
N LEU A 523 7.80 -17.14 -17.34
CA LEU A 523 6.70 -16.46 -16.63
C LEU A 523 7.04 -14.99 -16.35
N LEU A 524 8.27 -14.71 -15.89
CA LEU A 524 8.75 -13.36 -15.62
C LEU A 524 8.99 -12.54 -16.91
N LYS A 525 9.37 -13.17 -18.02
CA LYS A 525 9.42 -12.49 -19.32
C LYS A 525 8.02 -12.14 -19.81
N GLN A 526 7.07 -13.06 -19.68
CA GLN A 526 5.69 -12.88 -20.14
C GLN A 526 4.99 -11.71 -19.41
N ILE A 527 5.11 -11.61 -18.09
CA ILE A 527 4.46 -10.52 -17.34
C ILE A 527 5.02 -9.14 -17.73
N ASN A 528 6.28 -9.08 -18.16
CA ASN A 528 6.95 -7.86 -18.60
C ASN A 528 6.82 -7.60 -20.11
N LEU A 529 6.25 -8.54 -20.87
CA LEU A 529 6.11 -8.42 -22.31
C LEU A 529 5.10 -7.32 -22.66
N LYS A 530 5.53 -6.40 -23.51
CA LYS A 530 4.70 -5.37 -24.12
C LYS A 530 5.04 -5.28 -25.60
N SER A 531 4.02 -5.35 -26.45
CA SER A 531 4.20 -5.07 -27.87
C SER A 531 4.46 -3.58 -28.09
N ASP A 532 5.10 -3.24 -29.20
CA ASP A 532 5.33 -1.83 -29.58
C ASP A 532 4.01 -1.05 -29.68
N GLU A 533 2.93 -1.71 -30.10
CA GLU A 533 1.60 -1.11 -30.18
C GLU A 533 1.05 -0.74 -28.80
N ILE A 534 1.18 -1.65 -27.81
CA ILE A 534 0.78 -1.37 -26.43
C ILE A 534 1.69 -0.31 -25.80
N ALA A 535 3.00 -0.35 -26.08
CA ALA A 535 3.93 0.65 -25.59
C ALA A 535 3.57 2.06 -26.11
N LYS A 536 3.25 2.17 -27.40
CA LYS A 536 2.76 3.42 -28.00
C LYS A 536 1.43 3.88 -27.39
N ALA A 537 0.44 2.98 -27.29
CA ALA A 537 -0.84 3.29 -26.68
C ALA A 537 -0.71 3.70 -25.19
N GLN A 538 0.24 3.11 -24.46
CA GLN A 538 0.53 3.48 -23.07
C GLN A 538 1.10 4.89 -22.98
N ASN A 539 2.03 5.26 -23.86
CA ASN A 539 2.56 6.63 -23.95
C ASN A 539 1.44 7.65 -24.25
N ASP A 540 0.60 7.36 -25.23
CA ASP A 540 -0.54 8.21 -25.59
C ASP A 540 -1.55 8.33 -24.42
N TYR A 541 -1.79 7.24 -23.70
CA TYR A 541 -2.61 7.21 -22.49
C TYR A 541 -2.02 8.06 -21.37
N GLN A 542 -0.72 7.96 -21.07
CA GLN A 542 -0.08 8.73 -20.00
C GLN A 542 -0.19 10.24 -20.24
N ALA A 543 0.10 10.68 -21.46
CA ALA A 543 -0.09 12.06 -21.87
C ALA A 543 -1.57 12.49 -21.77
N SER A 544 -2.48 11.66 -22.28
CA SER A 544 -3.92 11.93 -22.26
C SER A 544 -4.49 11.95 -20.84
N PHE A 545 -3.97 11.14 -19.93
CA PHE A 545 -4.43 11.11 -18.54
C PHE A 545 -4.04 12.40 -17.81
N ARG A 546 -2.81 12.88 -18.00
CA ARG A 546 -2.40 14.20 -17.50
C ARG A 546 -3.32 15.30 -18.04
N LEU A 547 -3.58 15.31 -19.34
CA LEU A 547 -4.44 16.30 -20.00
C LEU A 547 -5.92 16.19 -19.58
N LEU A 548 -6.41 14.98 -19.28
CA LEU A 548 -7.75 14.78 -18.73
C LEU A 548 -7.89 15.49 -17.39
N VAL A 549 -6.92 15.29 -16.49
CA VAL A 549 -6.95 15.93 -15.17
C VAL A 549 -6.83 17.45 -15.29
N GLU A 550 -5.94 17.95 -16.14
CA GLU A 550 -5.79 19.38 -16.41
C GLU A 550 -7.11 19.98 -16.94
N GLY A 551 -7.64 19.43 -18.03
CA GLY A 551 -8.82 19.98 -18.69
C GLY A 551 -10.10 19.81 -17.86
N LEU A 552 -10.23 18.76 -17.03
CA LEU A 552 -11.33 18.66 -16.06
C LEU A 552 -11.33 19.79 -15.03
N ARG A 553 -10.13 20.24 -14.62
CA ARG A 553 -9.96 21.36 -13.68
C ARG A 553 -10.22 22.70 -14.37
N GLU A 554 -9.62 22.93 -15.54
CA GLU A 554 -9.81 24.17 -16.32
C GLU A 554 -11.28 24.39 -16.71
N SER A 555 -11.93 23.34 -17.20
CA SER A 555 -13.35 23.37 -17.60
C SER A 555 -14.33 23.45 -16.42
N LYS A 556 -13.86 23.21 -15.19
CA LYS A 556 -14.68 23.09 -13.95
C LYS A 556 -15.72 21.95 -14.02
N ILE A 557 -15.55 21.00 -14.93
CA ILE A 557 -16.39 19.78 -15.04
C ILE A 557 -15.98 18.76 -13.96
N GLY A 558 -14.71 18.76 -13.57
CA GLY A 558 -14.19 17.97 -12.47
C GLY A 558 -14.84 18.35 -11.13
N THR A 559 -15.34 17.35 -10.42
CA THR A 559 -15.92 17.52 -9.07
C THR A 559 -14.87 17.36 -7.97
N ILE A 560 -13.78 16.63 -8.25
CA ILE A 560 -12.66 16.43 -7.34
C ILE A 560 -11.80 17.69 -7.34
N LYS A 561 -11.52 18.21 -6.14
CA LYS A 561 -10.77 19.45 -5.95
C LYS A 561 -9.39 19.24 -5.29
N TYR A 562 -9.08 18.01 -4.91
CA TYR A 562 -7.86 17.66 -4.19
C TYR A 562 -7.05 16.62 -4.98
N PRO A 563 -5.72 16.58 -4.76
CA PRO A 563 -4.84 15.67 -5.46
C PRO A 563 -4.93 14.25 -4.87
N ASP A 564 -4.58 13.25 -5.69
CA ASP A 564 -4.38 11.89 -5.19
C ASP A 564 -3.32 11.85 -4.09
N ALA A 565 -3.49 10.96 -3.12
CA ALA A 565 -2.50 10.70 -2.09
C ALA A 565 -1.21 10.14 -2.72
N ASN A 566 -0.08 10.55 -2.16
CA ASN A 566 1.27 10.21 -2.65
C ASN A 566 2.29 10.19 -1.50
N SER A 567 1.88 9.74 -0.30
CA SER A 567 2.72 9.62 0.91
C SER A 567 3.27 10.96 1.41
N THR A 568 2.50 12.03 1.22
CA THR A 568 2.78 13.38 1.73
C THR A 568 1.76 13.74 2.81
N LEU A 569 2.07 14.69 3.69
CA LEU A 569 1.17 15.14 4.75
C LEU A 569 -0.12 15.73 4.15
N ARG A 570 -1.27 15.22 4.59
CA ARG A 570 -2.61 15.68 4.19
C ARG A 570 -3.49 15.90 5.41
N LEU A 571 -4.56 16.65 5.19
CA LEU A 571 -5.65 16.84 6.14
C LEU A 571 -6.95 16.27 5.56
N THR A 572 -7.71 15.55 6.37
CA THR A 572 -9.12 15.24 6.12
C THR A 572 -9.94 15.63 7.35
N TYR A 573 -11.21 15.94 7.16
CA TYR A 573 -12.09 16.36 8.25
C TYR A 573 -13.53 15.91 7.99
N GLY A 574 -14.33 15.92 9.04
CA GLY A 574 -15.74 15.58 8.99
C GLY A 574 -16.34 15.61 10.39
N LYS A 575 -17.32 14.75 10.62
CA LYS A 575 -17.96 14.57 11.93
C LYS A 575 -17.95 13.11 12.33
N VAL A 576 -17.95 12.86 13.64
CA VAL A 576 -18.32 11.54 14.18
C VAL A 576 -19.77 11.28 13.80
N ARG A 577 -20.03 10.22 13.03
CA ARG A 577 -21.37 9.89 12.51
C ARG A 577 -21.73 8.44 12.74
N ALA A 578 -22.99 8.21 13.09
CA ALA A 578 -23.56 6.88 13.23
C ALA A 578 -23.70 6.21 11.87
N LEU A 579 -23.19 4.98 11.77
CA LEU A 579 -23.43 4.08 10.65
C LEU A 579 -24.84 3.47 10.74
N PRO A 580 -25.36 2.87 9.66
CA PRO A 580 -26.64 2.16 9.69
C PRO A 580 -26.66 1.11 10.80
N THR A 581 -27.80 0.90 11.47
CA THR A 581 -27.91 -0.06 12.59
C THR A 581 -27.33 -1.42 12.25
N ASP A 582 -26.45 -1.92 13.11
CA ASP A 582 -25.84 -3.24 12.99
C ASP A 582 -26.06 -4.02 14.29
N LYS A 583 -26.71 -5.19 14.19
CA LYS A 583 -26.99 -6.06 15.35
C LYS A 583 -25.72 -6.62 16.00
N ARG A 584 -24.59 -6.61 15.29
CA ARG A 584 -23.28 -7.00 15.81
C ARG A 584 -22.69 -5.93 16.72
N ASN A 585 -23.12 -4.66 16.62
CA ASN A 585 -22.60 -3.59 17.47
C ASN A 585 -23.23 -3.67 18.86
N ASP A 586 -22.41 -3.54 19.89
CA ASP A 586 -22.82 -3.51 21.29
C ASP A 586 -23.27 -2.11 21.76
N ALA A 587 -22.91 -1.05 21.04
CA ALA A 587 -23.33 0.31 21.32
C ALA A 587 -24.78 0.62 20.87
N LYS A 588 -25.46 1.52 21.60
CA LYS A 588 -26.81 2.00 21.23
C LYS A 588 -26.80 2.83 19.96
N ILE A 589 -25.74 3.61 19.76
CA ILE A 589 -25.53 4.42 18.55
C ILE A 589 -24.34 3.79 17.84
N ASN A 590 -24.50 3.51 16.54
CA ASN A 590 -23.50 2.81 15.75
C ASN A 590 -22.35 3.72 15.29
N ASN A 591 -21.73 4.46 16.22
CA ASN A 591 -20.57 5.34 16.03
C ASN A 591 -19.42 5.08 17.03
N TYR A 592 -19.63 4.18 18.00
CA TYR A 592 -18.59 3.65 18.90
C TYR A 592 -18.85 2.16 19.17
N THR A 593 -17.90 1.51 19.85
CA THR A 593 -17.99 0.14 20.38
C THR A 593 -17.57 0.15 21.85
N THR A 594 -17.88 -0.90 22.61
CA THR A 594 -17.43 -1.02 24.01
C THR A 594 -16.71 -2.35 24.28
N MET A 595 -16.07 -2.45 25.44
CA MET A 595 -15.44 -3.70 25.88
C MET A 595 -16.46 -4.86 25.98
N THR A 596 -17.75 -4.58 26.11
CA THR A 596 -18.81 -5.60 26.10
C THR A 596 -18.80 -6.39 24.79
N GLY A 597 -18.65 -5.72 23.64
CA GLY A 597 -18.54 -6.36 22.35
C GLY A 597 -17.27 -7.21 22.21
N MET A 598 -16.15 -6.74 22.78
CA MET A 598 -14.89 -7.50 22.85
C MET A 598 -15.07 -8.81 23.62
N VAL A 599 -15.67 -8.75 24.82
CA VAL A 599 -15.94 -9.93 25.67
C VAL A 599 -16.93 -10.89 25.01
N LYS A 600 -17.92 -10.39 24.27
CA LYS A 600 -18.85 -11.25 23.51
C LYS A 600 -18.16 -12.03 22.38
N LYS A 601 -17.09 -11.49 21.80
CA LYS A 601 -16.31 -12.15 20.75
C LYS A 601 -15.30 -13.15 21.29
N TYR A 602 -14.95 -13.06 22.59
CA TYR A 602 -13.91 -13.87 23.22
C TYR A 602 -14.10 -15.38 23.06
N LYS A 603 -13.00 -16.06 22.72
CA LYS A 603 -12.90 -17.52 22.67
C LYS A 603 -11.55 -17.94 23.24
N LYS A 604 -11.58 -18.69 24.35
CA LYS A 604 -10.37 -19.13 25.04
C LYS A 604 -9.44 -19.91 24.10
N GLY A 605 -8.20 -19.43 23.95
CA GLY A 605 -7.16 -20.06 23.14
C GLY A 605 -7.37 -19.98 21.62
N ASP A 606 -8.31 -19.17 21.15
CA ASP A 606 -8.49 -18.87 19.73
C ASP A 606 -7.43 -17.85 19.26
N GLU A 607 -6.82 -18.09 18.10
CA GLU A 607 -5.71 -17.25 17.60
C GLU A 607 -6.11 -15.78 17.39
N GLU A 608 -7.36 -15.52 17.02
CA GLU A 608 -7.83 -14.16 16.74
C GLU A 608 -8.67 -13.57 17.87
N PHE A 609 -9.36 -14.42 18.64
CA PHE A 609 -10.37 -14.01 19.60
C PHE A 609 -10.05 -14.40 21.06
N ASP A 610 -8.83 -14.83 21.38
CA ASP A 610 -8.40 -14.96 22.77
C ASP A 610 -8.18 -13.57 23.42
N LEU A 611 -8.19 -13.52 24.74
CA LEU A 611 -7.97 -12.31 25.53
C LEU A 611 -7.02 -12.60 26.69
N PRO A 612 -6.17 -11.63 27.07
CA PRO A 612 -5.33 -11.79 28.25
C PRO A 612 -6.20 -11.83 29.51
N GLN A 613 -5.69 -12.44 30.58
CA GLN A 613 -6.39 -12.50 31.86
C GLN A 613 -6.58 -11.12 32.51
N ARG A 614 -5.74 -10.15 32.15
CA ARG A 614 -5.75 -8.77 32.69
C ARG A 614 -5.84 -7.76 31.57
#